data_AF-A0ABD6BDT6-F1
#
_entry.id   AF-A0ABD6BDT6-F1
#
_cell.length_a   1.000
_cell.length_b   1.000
_cell.length_c   1.000
_cell.angle_alpha   90.00
_cell.angle_beta   90.00
_cell.angle_gamma   90.00
#
_symmetry.space_group_name_H-M   'P 1'
#
loop_
_entity.id
_entity.type
_entity.pdbx_description
1 polymer ?
#
loop_
_entity_poly.entity_id
_entity_poly.type
_entity_poly.pdbx_seq_one_letter_code
_entity_poly.pdbx_strand_id
1 'polypeptide(L)'
;MGGTIVGAASLQSNDGSDENERNESDDSLADTVDVQRENAELIEIDYSEHSRPEDAYRVWTGQPNRMSFDDSVAFDGEKSLRCDILKETSNGTNAAYWFPANGYGQPNKVRQRSMIRLSEDWTMEENDVCRFWTAGLNTEAGPHGSGGRGRPSGNDGWSIMLAVTDRRNGENGGYNLATYTYHMDQSGSTGEFEVVDSPVHSGEWFELETEVVMNTVSDGEADPNGKGRYWLNGELVYERTDFRWTTVDEQAIEYAGPLVRYGGSEVAPIDLAVFYDEHELFAAGIPEIPPYENNPYFEDPANLDDYDGRVTYVNGDEESTYRLYIDGFVAHSNWSNVDGHQSKYNETVQITPADESESGYAIAEATAKPHTVDGYLFNGEFVALDADPDPAELWISGDQVDPATVPSSPEDA
;
A
#
# COMPACT_ATOMS: atom_id res chain seq x y z
N MET A 1 -41.05 -5.25 66.08
CA MET A 1 -40.01 -4.31 65.62
C MET A 1 -38.69 -5.07 65.78
N GLY A 2 -37.94 -5.52 64.78
CA GLY A 2 -37.70 -5.09 63.41
C GLY A 2 -36.18 -5.09 63.23
N GLY A 3 -35.64 -5.63 62.13
CA GLY A 3 -34.25 -5.35 61.71
C GLY A 3 -33.29 -6.55 61.62
N THR A 4 -33.31 -7.20 60.46
CA THR A 4 -32.23 -7.38 59.46
C THR A 4 -30.76 -7.63 59.86
N ILE A 5 -30.22 -8.56 59.07
CA ILE A 5 -28.87 -9.14 58.93
C ILE A 5 -27.81 -8.10 58.47
N VAL A 6 -26.52 -8.34 58.74
CA VAL A 6 -25.43 -8.57 57.75
C VAL A 6 -24.05 -8.49 58.42
N GLY A 7 -23.36 -9.65 58.40
CA GLY A 7 -22.00 -9.86 57.91
C GLY A 7 -20.88 -8.93 58.38
N ALA A 8 -20.11 -9.42 59.35
CA ALA A 8 -18.76 -8.93 59.65
C ALA A 8 -17.73 -9.73 58.86
N ALA A 9 -16.83 -9.04 58.15
CA ALA A 9 -15.50 -9.53 57.86
C ALA A 9 -14.53 -8.35 58.06
N SER A 10 -13.69 -8.46 59.09
CA SER A 10 -12.66 -7.49 59.44
C SER A 10 -11.30 -7.92 58.87
N LEU A 11 -10.59 -6.96 58.25
CA LEU A 11 -9.21 -6.49 58.53
C LEU A 11 -8.14 -7.56 58.82
N GLN A 12 -6.93 -7.60 58.26
CA GLN A 12 -5.96 -6.60 57.75
C GLN A 12 -4.88 -7.40 56.96
N SER A 13 -4.18 -6.85 55.97
CA SER A 13 -3.11 -5.87 56.19
C SER A 13 -2.69 -5.24 54.86
N ASN A 14 -2.43 -3.94 54.96
CA ASN A 14 -1.82 -3.09 53.95
C ASN A 14 -0.32 -3.42 53.94
N ASP A 15 0.20 -3.86 52.81
CA ASP A 15 1.61 -3.63 52.49
C ASP A 15 1.64 -2.97 51.11
N GLY A 16 2.05 -1.69 51.12
CA GLY A 16 2.19 -0.91 49.90
C GLY A 16 3.54 -1.23 49.28
N SER A 17 3.53 -1.66 48.04
CA SER A 17 4.62 -1.43 47.09
C SER A 17 4.10 -1.67 45.67
N ASP A 18 4.24 -0.61 44.90
CA ASP A 18 4.41 -0.57 43.45
C ASP A 18 3.19 -0.88 42.57
N GLU A 19 2.38 0.17 42.38
CA GLU A 19 1.80 0.46 41.07
C GLU A 19 2.95 0.51 40.05
N ASN A 20 3.22 -0.62 39.40
CA ASN A 20 4.15 -0.66 38.27
C ASN A 20 3.52 0.14 37.12
N GLU A 21 4.24 1.18 36.73
CA GLU A 21 4.07 1.99 35.52
C GLU A 21 3.69 1.11 34.33
N ARG A 22 2.52 1.34 33.73
CA ARG A 22 2.26 0.90 32.35
C ARG A 22 3.15 1.78 31.46
N ASN A 23 4.06 1.16 30.72
CA ASN A 23 4.75 1.84 29.64
C ASN A 23 3.72 2.24 28.57
N GLU A 24 3.74 3.49 28.12
CA GLU A 24 2.92 3.98 26.99
C GLU A 24 3.27 3.28 25.65
N SER A 25 4.29 2.42 25.62
CA SER A 25 4.75 1.63 24.46
C SER A 25 4.03 0.29 24.25
N ASP A 26 2.94 0.05 24.97
CA ASP A 26 2.16 -1.20 24.97
C ASP A 26 0.69 -0.94 24.57
N ASP A 27 0.36 0.30 24.16
CA ASP A 27 -0.98 0.66 23.72
C ASP A 27 -1.14 0.30 22.23
N SER A 28 -1.99 -0.68 21.93
CA SER A 28 -2.38 -1.04 20.56
C SER A 28 -3.04 0.16 19.85
N LEU A 29 -2.96 0.21 18.52
CA LEU A 29 -3.76 1.16 17.74
C LEU A 29 -5.25 1.05 18.05
N ALA A 30 -5.74 -0.14 18.40
CA ALA A 30 -7.11 -0.40 18.81
C ALA A 30 -7.52 0.43 20.04
N ASP A 31 -6.58 0.74 20.94
CA ASP A 31 -6.82 1.49 22.17
C ASP A 31 -6.77 3.02 21.96
N THR A 32 -6.10 3.47 20.89
CA THR A 32 -5.88 4.89 20.63
C THR A 32 -6.76 5.47 19.51
N VAL A 33 -7.47 4.64 18.74
CA VAL A 33 -8.28 5.08 17.60
C VAL A 33 -9.76 4.67 17.74
N ASP A 34 -10.67 5.62 17.54
CA ASP A 34 -12.12 5.38 17.51
C ASP A 34 -12.57 4.89 16.12
N VAL A 35 -12.42 3.58 15.90
CA VAL A 35 -12.72 2.87 14.63
C VAL A 35 -14.12 3.17 14.10
N GLN A 36 -15.12 3.21 15.00
CA GLN A 36 -16.52 3.43 14.63
C GLN A 36 -16.79 4.87 14.20
N ARG A 37 -16.07 5.83 14.76
CA ARG A 37 -16.23 7.25 14.43
C ARG A 37 -15.58 7.62 13.10
N GLU A 38 -14.48 6.96 12.74
CA GLU A 38 -13.70 7.28 11.53
C GLU A 38 -14.12 6.46 10.30
N ASN A 39 -15.10 5.57 10.42
CA ASN A 39 -15.49 4.61 9.36
C ASN A 39 -14.25 3.91 8.78
N ALA A 40 -13.54 3.25 9.68
CA ALA A 40 -12.23 2.69 9.43
C ALA A 40 -12.21 1.21 9.76
N GLU A 41 -11.20 0.52 9.25
CA GLU A 41 -10.94 -0.88 9.51
C GLU A 41 -9.62 -1.02 10.25
N LEU A 42 -9.62 -1.87 11.28
CA LEU A 42 -8.41 -2.31 11.98
C LEU A 42 -7.99 -3.65 11.37
N ILE A 43 -6.74 -3.72 10.96
CA ILE A 43 -6.12 -4.88 10.33
C ILE A 43 -4.90 -5.25 11.20
N GLU A 44 -4.95 -6.42 11.81
CA GLU A 44 -3.84 -6.97 12.59
C GLU A 44 -3.18 -8.07 11.77
N ILE A 45 -1.87 -7.98 11.58
CA ILE A 45 -1.10 -9.01 10.86
C ILE A 45 -0.54 -9.99 11.87
N ASP A 46 -1.32 -11.01 12.24
CA ASP A 46 -0.85 -12.09 13.09
C ASP A 46 0.06 -13.03 12.30
N TYR A 47 1.37 -12.88 12.48
CA TYR A 47 2.35 -13.74 11.84
C TYR A 47 2.13 -15.22 12.15
N SER A 48 1.52 -15.58 13.29
CA SER A 48 1.14 -16.94 13.68
C SER A 48 0.24 -17.63 12.63
N GLU A 49 -0.64 -16.89 11.98
CA GLU A 49 -1.61 -17.39 11.01
C GLU A 49 -1.03 -17.62 9.61
N HIS A 50 0.17 -17.10 9.35
CA HIS A 50 0.84 -17.18 8.06
C HIS A 50 1.95 -18.23 8.03
N SER A 51 2.05 -18.94 6.90
CA SER A 51 3.08 -19.96 6.68
C SER A 51 4.35 -19.37 6.08
N ARG A 52 4.20 -18.31 5.27
CA ARG A 52 5.29 -17.53 4.69
C ARG A 52 4.95 -16.03 4.74
N PRO A 53 5.96 -15.15 4.74
CA PRO A 53 5.73 -13.71 4.70
C PRO A 53 4.87 -13.23 3.52
N GLU A 54 4.96 -13.91 2.37
CA GLU A 54 4.18 -13.51 1.19
C GLU A 54 2.69 -13.84 1.31
N ASP A 55 2.29 -14.60 2.34
CA ASP A 55 0.87 -14.81 2.67
C ASP A 55 0.24 -13.54 3.28
N ALA A 56 1.06 -12.63 3.83
CA ALA A 56 0.64 -11.38 4.48
C ALA A 56 1.05 -10.13 3.68
N TYR A 57 2.17 -10.20 2.97
CA TYR A 57 2.77 -9.06 2.29
C TYR A 57 3.02 -9.33 0.81
N ARG A 58 2.72 -8.34 -0.03
CA ARG A 58 3.12 -8.40 -1.43
C ARG A 58 4.59 -8.01 -1.55
N VAL A 59 5.41 -8.89 -2.13
CA VAL A 59 6.78 -8.54 -2.53
C VAL A 59 6.72 -7.77 -3.84
N TRP A 60 6.86 -6.45 -3.75
CA TRP A 60 6.85 -5.57 -4.93
C TRP A 60 8.20 -5.58 -5.66
N THR A 61 9.31 -5.48 -4.91
CA THR A 61 10.67 -5.51 -5.47
C THR A 61 11.66 -6.11 -4.47
N GLY A 62 12.82 -6.55 -4.96
CA GLY A 62 13.87 -7.12 -4.12
C GLY A 62 13.93 -8.65 -4.22
N GLN A 63 14.27 -9.31 -3.12
CA GLN A 63 14.55 -10.75 -3.09
C GLN A 63 13.62 -11.42 -2.07
N PRO A 64 12.56 -12.15 -2.48
CA PRO A 64 11.60 -12.75 -1.55
C PRO A 64 12.26 -13.66 -0.50
N ASN A 65 13.31 -14.38 -0.89
CA ASN A 65 14.07 -15.26 0.00
C ASN A 65 14.92 -14.54 1.06
N ARG A 66 14.88 -13.21 1.13
CA ARG A 66 15.46 -12.41 2.21
C ARG A 66 14.47 -12.11 3.33
N MET A 67 13.21 -12.50 3.15
CA MET A 67 12.16 -12.35 4.14
C MET A 67 11.77 -13.72 4.68
N SER A 68 11.65 -13.84 6.00
CA SER A 68 11.26 -15.08 6.68
C SER A 68 10.62 -14.79 8.03
N PHE A 69 9.84 -15.73 8.56
CA PHE A 69 9.46 -15.69 9.97
C PHE A 69 10.59 -16.26 10.83
N ASP A 70 10.94 -15.58 11.91
CA ASP A 70 12.02 -15.94 12.85
C ASP A 70 11.41 -16.19 14.24
N ASP A 71 11.61 -17.38 14.78
CA ASP A 71 11.10 -17.82 16.09
C ASP A 71 12.13 -17.64 17.23
N SER A 72 13.33 -17.13 16.91
CA SER A 72 14.41 -16.90 17.87
C SER A 72 14.48 -15.46 18.37
N VAL A 73 13.90 -14.53 17.60
CA VAL A 73 13.81 -13.11 17.93
C VAL A 73 12.36 -12.69 17.72
N ALA A 74 11.62 -12.48 18.80
CA ALA A 74 10.26 -11.94 18.80
C ALA A 74 10.14 -10.85 19.87
N PHE A 75 9.29 -9.87 19.65
CA PHE A 75 8.94 -8.88 20.67
C PHE A 75 7.92 -9.49 21.64
N ASP A 76 6.81 -9.97 21.10
CA ASP A 76 5.80 -10.77 21.80
C ASP A 76 5.43 -12.01 20.95
N GLY A 77 4.82 -13.01 21.57
CA GLY A 77 4.37 -14.21 20.87
C GLY A 77 5.49 -15.18 20.44
N GLU A 78 5.27 -15.91 19.34
CA GLU A 78 6.12 -17.02 18.90
C GLU A 78 7.07 -16.70 17.74
N LYS A 79 6.81 -15.67 16.92
CA LYS A 79 7.64 -15.33 15.76
C LYS A 79 7.52 -13.87 15.34
N SER A 80 8.62 -13.31 14.86
CA SER A 80 8.66 -12.02 14.16
C SER A 80 8.88 -12.20 12.66
N LEU A 81 8.66 -11.13 11.90
CA LEU A 81 9.11 -11.02 10.52
C LEU A 81 10.57 -10.55 10.49
N ARG A 82 11.44 -11.30 9.84
CA ARG A 82 12.84 -10.95 9.60
C ARG A 82 13.09 -10.63 8.14
N CYS A 83 13.82 -9.55 7.88
CA CYS A 83 14.31 -9.17 6.55
C CYS A 83 15.84 -8.99 6.55
N ASP A 84 16.55 -9.80 5.76
CA ASP A 84 18.01 -9.77 5.66
C ASP A 84 18.50 -8.86 4.53
N ILE A 85 19.60 -8.16 4.77
CA ILE A 85 20.39 -7.46 3.75
C ILE A 85 21.79 -8.04 3.80
N LEU A 86 22.24 -8.70 2.73
CA LEU A 86 23.59 -9.26 2.75
C LEU A 86 24.65 -8.20 2.55
N LYS A 87 25.82 -8.47 3.15
CA LYS A 87 27.05 -7.74 2.91
C LYS A 87 27.30 -7.53 1.42
N GLU A 88 27.80 -6.34 1.07
CA GLU A 88 28.13 -5.92 -0.29
C GLU A 88 26.91 -5.92 -1.24
N THR A 89 25.69 -5.94 -0.69
CA THR A 89 24.44 -5.77 -1.44
C THR A 89 23.62 -4.61 -0.90
N SER A 90 22.69 -4.11 -1.72
CA SER A 90 21.72 -3.08 -1.33
C SER A 90 20.30 -3.63 -1.15
N ASN A 91 20.03 -4.83 -1.64
CA ASN A 91 18.68 -5.36 -1.75
C ASN A 91 18.35 -6.24 -0.54
N GLY A 92 17.40 -5.78 0.29
CA GLY A 92 16.57 -6.67 1.10
C GLY A 92 15.32 -7.07 0.32
N THR A 93 14.17 -7.00 0.98
CA THR A 93 12.85 -7.21 0.38
C THR A 93 11.97 -6.00 0.64
N ASN A 94 11.40 -5.45 -0.44
CA ASN A 94 10.32 -4.47 -0.34
C ASN A 94 9.01 -5.26 -0.35
N ALA A 95 8.49 -5.60 0.83
CA ALA A 95 7.23 -6.33 0.95
C ALA A 95 6.27 -5.59 1.88
N ALA A 96 5.21 -5.06 1.30
CA ALA A 96 4.26 -4.21 2.00
C ALA A 96 2.86 -4.82 1.96
N TYR A 97 2.03 -4.44 2.92
CA TYR A 97 0.63 -4.76 2.91
C TYR A 97 -0.02 -4.03 1.73
N TRP A 98 -0.76 -4.78 0.92
CA TRP A 98 -1.35 -4.26 -0.31
C TRP A 98 -2.86 -4.16 -0.12
N PHE A 99 -3.36 -2.93 0.04
CA PHE A 99 -4.77 -2.71 0.39
C PHE A 99 -5.75 -3.22 -0.69
N PRO A 100 -5.53 -2.98 -2.00
CA PRO A 100 -6.43 -3.48 -3.04
C PRO A 100 -6.66 -4.99 -3.00
N ALA A 101 -5.62 -5.82 -2.98
CA ALA A 101 -5.79 -7.29 -2.96
C ALA A 101 -6.43 -7.83 -1.68
N ASN A 102 -6.37 -7.08 -0.59
CA ASN A 102 -6.99 -7.48 0.66
C ASN A 102 -8.42 -6.92 0.79
N GLY A 103 -9.00 -6.37 -0.29
CA GLY A 103 -10.37 -5.91 -0.30
C GLY A 103 -10.58 -4.57 0.42
N TYR A 104 -9.58 -3.70 0.40
CA TYR A 104 -9.64 -2.36 1.00
C TYR A 104 -9.49 -1.22 -0.03
N GLY A 105 -9.38 -1.54 -1.32
CA GLY A 105 -9.10 -0.54 -2.36
C GLY A 105 -7.86 0.29 -2.02
N GLN A 106 -7.90 1.60 -2.26
CA GLN A 106 -6.86 2.54 -1.81
C GLN A 106 -7.42 3.49 -0.74
N PRO A 107 -7.11 3.31 0.56
CA PRO A 107 -7.62 4.17 1.62
C PRO A 107 -7.05 5.59 1.57
N ASN A 108 -7.85 6.59 1.97
CA ASN A 108 -7.42 7.99 2.06
C ASN A 108 -6.58 8.32 3.30
N LYS A 109 -6.61 7.45 4.30
CA LYS A 109 -5.82 7.58 5.52
C LYS A 109 -5.37 6.20 5.96
N VAL A 110 -4.08 6.09 6.28
CA VAL A 110 -3.51 4.91 6.93
C VAL A 110 -2.70 5.36 8.12
N ARG A 111 -2.99 4.77 9.28
CA ARG A 111 -2.12 4.81 10.45
C ARG A 111 -1.64 3.38 10.70
N GLN A 112 -0.37 3.18 10.99
CA GLN A 112 0.19 1.84 11.19
C GLN A 112 1.23 1.87 12.29
N ARG A 113 1.32 0.77 13.04
CA ARG A 113 2.18 0.59 14.20
C ARG A 113 2.88 -0.76 14.10
N SER A 114 4.16 -0.80 14.45
CA SER A 114 4.90 -2.06 14.56
C SER A 114 6.04 -1.90 15.54
N MET A 115 6.35 -2.99 16.24
CA MET A 115 7.62 -3.12 16.96
C MET A 115 8.70 -3.47 15.96
N ILE A 116 9.79 -2.72 15.97
CA ILE A 116 10.89 -2.87 15.01
C ILE A 116 12.21 -3.00 15.75
N ARG A 117 13.10 -3.84 15.24
CA ARG A 117 14.44 -4.04 15.79
C ARG A 117 15.47 -4.17 14.68
N LEU A 118 16.57 -3.43 14.81
CA LEU A 118 17.78 -3.64 14.00
C LEU A 118 18.63 -4.75 14.63
N SER A 119 19.32 -5.59 13.83
CA SER A 119 20.20 -6.65 14.35
C SER A 119 21.19 -6.13 15.39
N GLU A 120 21.62 -6.99 16.33
CA GLU A 120 22.51 -6.57 17.44
C GLU A 120 23.86 -6.02 16.94
N ASP A 121 24.36 -6.54 15.83
CA ASP A 121 25.59 -6.14 15.17
C ASP A 121 25.40 -5.05 14.12
N TRP A 122 24.21 -4.45 14.02
CA TRP A 122 23.90 -3.47 12.98
C TRP A 122 24.92 -2.33 12.95
N THR A 123 25.56 -2.16 11.80
CA THR A 123 26.54 -1.11 11.55
C THR A 123 26.31 -0.47 10.18
N MET A 124 26.57 0.82 10.11
CA MET A 124 26.49 1.61 8.87
C MET A 124 27.81 2.35 8.64
N GLU A 125 28.18 2.61 7.38
CA GLU A 125 29.28 3.52 7.07
C GLU A 125 28.82 4.98 7.17
N GLU A 126 29.79 5.90 7.19
CA GLU A 126 29.51 7.33 7.33
C GLU A 126 28.58 7.84 6.23
N ASN A 127 27.46 8.46 6.63
CA ASN A 127 26.40 9.00 5.76
C ASN A 127 25.54 7.97 5.02
N ASP A 128 25.64 6.68 5.36
CA ASP A 128 24.75 5.66 4.81
C ASP A 128 23.30 5.87 5.24
N VAL A 129 22.39 5.25 4.48
CA VAL A 129 20.95 5.28 4.70
C VAL A 129 20.42 3.88 4.45
N CYS A 130 19.52 3.38 5.28
CA CYS A 130 18.79 2.15 5.03
C CYS A 130 17.30 2.39 5.18
N ARG A 131 16.56 2.29 4.08
CA ARG A 131 15.09 2.28 4.12
C ARG A 131 14.64 0.97 4.74
N PHE A 132 13.66 1.06 5.62
CA PHE A 132 13.14 -0.11 6.33
C PHE A 132 11.61 -0.10 6.46
N TRP A 133 10.94 1.01 6.14
CA TRP A 133 9.50 1.13 6.32
C TRP A 133 8.89 2.04 5.26
N THR A 134 7.67 1.75 4.85
CA THR A 134 6.86 2.63 4.00
C THR A 134 5.61 3.06 4.77
N ALA A 135 5.52 4.35 5.07
CA ALA A 135 4.36 4.93 5.74
C ALA A 135 3.15 5.00 4.79
N GLY A 136 3.41 5.19 3.49
CA GLY A 136 2.41 5.13 2.43
C GLY A 136 3.08 5.20 1.05
N LEU A 137 2.51 4.54 0.05
CA LEU A 137 3.04 4.51 -1.32
C LEU A 137 1.89 4.28 -2.30
N ASN A 138 1.98 4.90 -3.47
CA ASN A 138 1.18 4.57 -4.65
C ASN A 138 2.11 4.45 -5.87
N THR A 139 2.08 3.29 -6.52
CA THR A 139 2.86 2.98 -7.72
C THR A 139 2.01 2.64 -8.92
N GLU A 140 0.73 2.30 -8.73
CA GLU A 140 -0.21 2.01 -9.82
C GLU A 140 -0.51 3.24 -10.69
N ALA A 141 -0.49 4.44 -10.12
CA ALA A 141 -0.85 5.66 -10.85
C ALA A 141 0.16 6.06 -11.94
N GLY A 142 1.39 5.57 -11.92
CA GLY A 142 2.35 5.90 -12.96
C GLY A 142 3.82 5.65 -12.60
N PRO A 143 4.74 5.96 -13.53
CA PRO A 143 6.14 5.56 -13.41
C PRO A 143 6.95 6.37 -12.39
N HIS A 144 6.48 7.53 -11.94
CA HIS A 144 7.18 8.37 -10.95
C HIS A 144 6.89 7.92 -9.50
N GLY A 145 7.30 8.73 -8.52
CA GLY A 145 7.02 8.44 -7.10
C GLY A 145 7.98 7.47 -6.43
N SER A 146 8.91 6.86 -7.18
CA SER A 146 9.93 5.97 -6.62
C SER A 146 11.16 5.83 -7.53
N GLY A 147 12.24 5.25 -6.99
CA GLY A 147 13.37 4.75 -7.79
C GLY A 147 14.15 5.78 -8.62
N GLY A 148 14.01 7.09 -8.32
CA GLY A 148 14.63 8.16 -9.11
C GLY A 148 13.99 8.37 -10.48
N ARG A 149 12.77 7.83 -10.70
CA ARG A 149 12.08 7.87 -12.00
C ARG A 149 11.50 9.23 -12.33
N GLY A 150 11.42 10.15 -11.38
CA GLY A 150 10.92 11.50 -11.61
C GLY A 150 10.20 12.07 -10.41
N ARG A 151 9.95 13.38 -10.48
CA ARG A 151 9.08 14.09 -9.54
C ARG A 151 7.62 13.76 -9.89
N PRO A 152 6.77 13.42 -8.90
CA PRO A 152 5.34 13.26 -9.13
C PRO A 152 4.70 14.51 -9.74
N SER A 153 3.90 14.35 -10.78
CA SER A 153 3.05 15.39 -11.38
C SER A 153 1.66 15.48 -10.75
N GLY A 154 1.27 14.50 -9.94
CA GLY A 154 -0.02 14.47 -9.24
C GLY A 154 -1.04 13.53 -9.87
N ASN A 155 -0.79 13.03 -11.07
CA ASN A 155 -1.57 11.97 -11.71
C ASN A 155 -0.72 10.69 -11.92
N ASP A 156 0.36 10.56 -11.15
CA ASP A 156 1.35 9.50 -11.16
C ASP A 156 1.73 9.13 -9.72
N GLY A 157 2.59 8.13 -9.54
CA GLY A 157 2.92 7.61 -8.21
C GLY A 157 3.54 8.64 -7.25
N TRP A 158 3.42 8.38 -5.95
CA TRP A 158 4.01 9.14 -4.85
C TRP A 158 4.43 8.19 -3.73
N SER A 159 5.29 8.62 -2.81
CA SER A 159 5.72 7.75 -1.70
C SER A 159 6.21 8.52 -0.48
N ILE A 160 6.09 7.90 0.69
CA ILE A 160 6.70 8.35 1.93
C ILE A 160 7.31 7.15 2.65
N MET A 161 8.64 7.08 2.61
CA MET A 161 9.42 5.98 3.17
C MET A 161 10.23 6.48 4.37
N LEU A 162 10.44 5.62 5.35
CA LEU A 162 11.34 5.90 6.46
C LEU A 162 12.63 5.09 6.31
N ALA A 163 13.70 5.70 6.81
CA ALA A 163 15.03 5.13 6.84
C ALA A 163 15.69 5.33 8.20
N VAL A 164 16.63 4.45 8.52
CA VAL A 164 17.66 4.71 9.53
C VAL A 164 18.91 5.25 8.83
N THR A 165 19.65 6.13 9.48
CA THR A 165 20.86 6.74 8.92
C THR A 165 21.89 7.07 9.98
N ASP A 166 23.16 7.00 9.61
CA ASP A 166 24.26 7.49 10.45
C ASP A 166 24.45 9.03 10.37
N ARG A 167 23.64 9.70 9.53
CA ARG A 167 23.72 11.15 9.34
C ARG A 167 23.25 11.90 10.59
N ARG A 168 24.03 12.92 10.95
CA ARG A 168 23.76 13.80 12.11
C ARG A 168 23.66 13.05 13.44
N ASN A 169 24.27 11.87 13.54
CA ASN A 169 24.33 11.16 14.81
C ASN A 169 25.01 12.04 15.87
N GLY A 170 24.27 12.30 16.95
CA GLY A 170 24.73 13.07 18.09
C GLY A 170 25.62 12.25 19.04
N GLU A 171 25.99 12.85 20.17
CA GLU A 171 26.82 12.19 21.19
C GLU A 171 26.15 10.95 21.85
N ASN A 172 24.83 10.79 21.67
CA ASN A 172 24.03 9.71 22.26
C ASN A 172 24.15 8.37 21.51
N GLY A 173 24.83 8.35 20.35
CA GLY A 173 24.92 7.15 19.50
C GLY A 173 23.58 6.77 18.85
N GLY A 174 23.52 5.57 18.25
CA GLY A 174 22.34 5.07 17.54
C GLY A 174 22.32 5.47 16.05
N TYR A 175 21.17 5.31 15.40
CA TYR A 175 20.92 5.69 14.01
C TYR A 175 19.67 6.55 13.96
N ASN A 176 19.80 7.78 13.47
CA ASN A 176 18.66 8.68 13.32
C ASN A 176 17.64 8.12 12.35
N LEU A 177 16.36 8.35 12.63
CA LEU A 177 15.31 8.22 11.64
C LEU A 177 15.50 9.27 10.53
N ALA A 178 14.97 8.97 9.35
CA ALA A 178 14.89 9.91 8.24
C ALA A 178 13.66 9.59 7.41
N THR A 179 13.09 10.62 6.78
CA THR A 179 12.05 10.45 5.78
C THR A 179 12.63 10.62 4.38
N TYR A 180 12.13 9.82 3.45
CA TYR A 180 12.45 9.88 2.04
C TYR A 180 11.15 9.87 1.24
N THR A 181 10.78 11.05 0.75
CA THR A 181 9.42 11.32 0.30
C THR A 181 9.40 11.76 -1.15
N TYR A 182 8.59 11.11 -1.98
CA TYR A 182 8.20 11.62 -3.29
C TYR A 182 6.83 12.28 -3.21
N HIS A 183 6.76 13.55 -3.59
CA HIS A 183 5.54 14.34 -3.55
C HIS A 183 5.59 15.44 -4.63
N MET A 184 4.43 16.01 -4.96
CA MET A 184 4.33 16.96 -6.07
C MET A 184 5.18 18.21 -5.90
N ASP A 185 5.64 18.54 -4.69
CA ASP A 185 6.38 19.75 -4.36
C ASP A 185 7.89 19.59 -4.24
N GLN A 186 8.42 18.37 -4.38
CA GLN A 186 9.85 18.12 -4.24
C GLN A 186 10.67 18.88 -5.29
N SER A 187 11.89 19.28 -4.93
CA SER A 187 12.73 20.09 -5.83
C SER A 187 13.47 19.27 -6.91
N GLY A 188 13.70 17.98 -6.68
CA GLY A 188 14.52 17.11 -7.55
C GLY A 188 13.75 15.92 -8.14
N SER A 189 14.42 15.11 -8.97
CA SER A 189 13.86 13.87 -9.55
C SER A 189 13.93 12.66 -8.62
N THR A 190 14.61 12.81 -7.49
CA THR A 190 14.67 11.85 -6.39
C THR A 190 13.89 12.40 -5.20
N GLY A 191 13.43 11.52 -4.30
CA GLY A 191 12.67 11.91 -3.13
C GLY A 191 13.40 12.96 -2.27
N GLU A 192 12.61 13.81 -1.64
CA GLU A 192 13.07 14.72 -0.59
C GLU A 192 13.53 13.90 0.61
N PHE A 193 14.75 14.18 1.10
CA PHE A 193 15.34 13.46 2.23
C PHE A 193 15.52 14.40 3.41
N GLU A 194 14.89 14.07 4.53
CA GLU A 194 14.98 14.85 5.77
C GLU A 194 15.38 13.92 6.92
N VAL A 195 16.42 14.31 7.68
CA VAL A 195 16.81 13.59 8.90
C VAL A 195 15.87 14.00 10.02
N VAL A 196 15.25 13.02 10.66
CA VAL A 196 14.47 13.15 11.90
C VAL A 196 15.43 12.84 13.04
N ASP A 197 15.75 13.85 13.86
CA ASP A 197 16.79 13.78 14.90
C ASP A 197 16.33 12.97 16.13
N SER A 198 15.97 11.72 15.88
CA SER A 198 15.40 10.75 16.81
C SER A 198 16.10 9.41 16.58
N PRO A 199 17.15 9.10 17.35
CA PRO A 199 17.95 7.90 17.14
C PRO A 199 17.24 6.65 17.64
N VAL A 200 17.44 5.54 16.92
CA VAL A 200 17.14 4.18 17.34
C VAL A 200 18.42 3.40 17.54
N HIS A 201 18.40 2.37 18.39
CA HIS A 201 19.60 1.61 18.75
C HIS A 201 19.57 0.19 18.20
N SER A 202 20.73 -0.25 17.71
CA SER A 202 20.95 -1.65 17.33
C SER A 202 20.70 -2.56 18.52
N GLY A 203 20.05 -3.69 18.30
CA GLY A 203 19.85 -4.64 19.39
C GLY A 203 18.56 -4.47 20.20
N GLU A 204 17.88 -3.34 20.03
CA GLU A 204 16.73 -2.95 20.84
C GLU A 204 15.45 -2.89 20.00
N TRP A 205 14.34 -3.29 20.59
CA TRP A 205 13.01 -3.07 20.01
C TRP A 205 12.59 -1.63 20.26
N PHE A 206 12.03 -0.99 19.25
CA PHE A 206 11.38 0.30 19.33
C PHE A 206 10.03 0.24 18.66
N GLU A 207 9.06 0.96 19.20
CA GLU A 207 7.76 1.12 18.57
C GLU A 207 7.85 2.23 17.53
N LEU A 208 7.41 1.93 16.32
CA LEU A 208 7.24 2.92 15.27
C LEU A 208 5.77 2.98 14.88
N GLU A 209 5.20 4.18 15.00
CA GLU A 209 3.90 4.49 14.46
C GLU A 209 4.03 5.52 13.34
N THR A 210 3.28 5.35 12.26
CA THR A 210 3.24 6.29 11.15
C THR A 210 1.80 6.56 10.73
N GLU A 211 1.47 7.82 10.39
CA GLU A 211 0.19 8.22 9.82
C GLU A 211 0.43 8.96 8.49
N VAL A 212 -0.30 8.55 7.46
CA VAL A 212 -0.40 9.25 6.18
C VAL A 212 -1.86 9.59 5.91
N VAL A 213 -2.10 10.84 5.51
CA VAL A 213 -3.41 11.32 5.10
C VAL A 213 -3.29 11.95 3.72
N MET A 214 -4.14 11.53 2.80
CA MET A 214 -4.23 12.09 1.46
C MET A 214 -4.62 13.57 1.51
N ASN A 215 -4.19 14.33 0.49
CA ASN A 215 -4.66 15.69 0.32
C ASN A 215 -6.07 15.71 -0.28
N THR A 216 -6.79 16.82 -0.11
CA THR A 216 -8.03 17.04 -0.86
C THR A 216 -7.72 17.50 -2.28
N VAL A 217 -8.60 17.18 -3.22
CA VAL A 217 -8.60 17.72 -4.58
C VAL A 217 -9.80 18.65 -4.74
N SER A 218 -9.54 19.86 -5.21
CA SER A 218 -10.55 20.90 -5.45
C SER A 218 -10.43 21.40 -6.88
N ASP A 219 -11.48 21.24 -7.69
CA ASP A 219 -11.50 21.64 -9.11
C ASP A 219 -10.34 21.04 -9.94
N GLY A 220 -9.93 19.79 -9.62
CA GLY A 220 -8.82 19.09 -10.29
C GLY A 220 -7.43 19.51 -9.83
N GLU A 221 -7.33 20.34 -8.78
CA GLU A 221 -6.06 20.80 -8.21
C GLU A 221 -5.86 20.21 -6.82
N ALA A 222 -4.60 19.87 -6.51
CA ALA A 222 -4.21 19.34 -5.20
C ALA A 222 -4.10 20.46 -4.16
N ASP A 223 -4.88 20.40 -3.09
CA ASP A 223 -4.72 21.28 -1.93
C ASP A 223 -3.52 20.84 -1.07
N PRO A 224 -2.70 21.76 -0.53
CA PRO A 224 -1.55 21.40 0.29
C PRO A 224 -1.98 21.12 1.74
N ASN A 225 -2.73 20.05 1.95
CA ASN A 225 -3.26 19.64 3.26
C ASN A 225 -3.09 18.15 3.59
N GLY A 226 -2.39 17.40 2.73
CA GLY A 226 -1.96 16.03 3.01
C GLY A 226 -0.96 15.99 4.16
N LYS A 227 -0.92 14.87 4.89
CA LYS A 227 -0.13 14.76 6.13
C LYS A 227 0.76 13.52 6.15
N GLY A 228 1.91 13.67 6.79
CA GLY A 228 2.78 12.58 7.22
C GLY A 228 3.22 12.84 8.66
N ARG A 229 3.06 11.86 9.55
CA ARG A 229 3.44 11.96 10.96
C ARG A 229 4.03 10.66 11.45
N TYR A 230 5.03 10.76 12.33
CA TYR A 230 5.66 9.60 12.95
C TYR A 230 5.74 9.76 14.45
N TRP A 231 5.46 8.67 15.15
CA TRP A 231 5.72 8.54 16.57
C TRP A 231 6.75 7.44 16.80
N LEU A 232 7.72 7.73 17.67
CA LEU A 232 8.73 6.77 18.09
C LEU A 232 8.53 6.54 19.58
N ASN A 233 8.19 5.31 19.98
CA ASN A 233 7.84 4.97 21.37
C ASN A 233 6.80 5.94 21.97
N GLY A 234 5.69 6.16 21.25
CA GLY A 234 4.63 7.10 21.62
C GLY A 234 4.94 8.61 21.47
N GLU A 235 6.18 9.03 21.24
CA GLU A 235 6.52 10.45 21.08
C GLU A 235 6.42 10.91 19.62
N LEU A 236 5.68 11.99 19.34
CA LEU A 236 5.61 12.59 18.00
C LEU A 236 6.97 13.21 17.61
N VAL A 237 7.69 12.56 16.70
CA VAL A 237 9.04 12.95 16.28
C VAL A 237 9.09 13.65 14.92
N TYR A 238 8.06 13.48 14.10
CA TYR A 238 7.94 14.13 12.80
C TYR A 238 6.48 14.49 12.52
N GLU A 239 6.25 15.69 12.01
CA GLU A 239 4.95 16.11 11.48
C GLU A 239 5.17 17.05 10.29
N ARG A 240 4.50 16.75 9.19
CA ARG A 240 4.31 17.66 8.07
C ARG A 240 2.88 17.56 7.55
N THR A 241 2.26 18.71 7.29
CA THR A 241 0.80 18.79 7.01
C THR A 241 0.47 19.60 5.75
N ASP A 242 1.44 19.77 4.87
CA ASP A 242 1.33 20.58 3.66
C ASP A 242 1.65 19.79 2.38
N PHE A 243 1.50 18.47 2.44
CA PHE A 243 1.78 17.63 1.27
C PHE A 243 0.69 17.77 0.21
N ARG A 244 1.14 17.75 -1.05
CA ARG A 244 0.34 17.48 -2.24
C ARG A 244 0.82 16.17 -2.84
N TRP A 245 0.02 15.12 -2.66
CA TRP A 245 0.30 13.78 -3.14
C TRP A 245 -0.23 13.58 -4.55
N THR A 246 -1.49 13.95 -4.78
CA THR A 246 -2.23 13.69 -6.01
C THR A 246 -3.22 14.81 -6.36
N THR A 247 -3.56 14.90 -7.64
CA THR A 247 -4.66 15.68 -8.23
C THR A 247 -5.84 14.80 -8.64
N VAL A 248 -5.82 13.51 -8.28
CA VAL A 248 -6.82 12.50 -8.67
C VAL A 248 -7.44 11.92 -7.41
N ASP A 249 -8.74 12.13 -7.19
CA ASP A 249 -9.45 11.71 -5.97
C ASP A 249 -9.41 10.19 -5.74
N GLU A 250 -9.38 9.42 -6.82
CA GLU A 250 -9.34 7.95 -6.78
C GLU A 250 -7.94 7.39 -6.47
N GLN A 251 -6.90 8.22 -6.54
CA GLN A 251 -5.53 7.80 -6.26
C GLN A 251 -5.20 8.04 -4.78
N ALA A 252 -5.01 6.97 -4.01
CA ALA A 252 -4.75 7.08 -2.58
C ALA A 252 -3.65 6.10 -2.13
N ILE A 253 -3.72 5.60 -0.89
CA ILE A 253 -2.67 4.77 -0.30
C ILE A 253 -2.82 3.34 -0.82
N GLU A 254 -1.83 2.86 -1.56
CA GLU A 254 -1.82 1.50 -2.13
C GLU A 254 -1.10 0.51 -1.22
N TYR A 255 0.01 0.93 -0.62
CA TYR A 255 0.84 0.12 0.27
C TYR A 255 1.20 0.79 1.60
N ALA A 256 1.40 -0.05 2.60
CA ALA A 256 1.94 0.29 3.91
C ALA A 256 2.75 -0.88 4.49
N GLY A 257 3.80 -0.61 5.28
CA GLY A 257 4.50 -1.63 6.06
C GLY A 257 5.98 -1.81 5.70
N PRO A 258 6.54 -3.03 5.79
CA PRO A 258 7.96 -3.27 5.60
C PRO A 258 8.46 -2.90 4.19
N LEU A 259 9.60 -2.19 4.12
CA LEU A 259 10.27 -1.91 2.85
C LEU A 259 11.76 -1.78 3.08
N VAL A 260 12.53 -2.83 2.74
CA VAL A 260 13.93 -2.91 3.16
C VAL A 260 14.90 -2.76 1.99
N ARG A 261 15.64 -1.66 2.02
CA ARG A 261 16.71 -1.38 1.07
C ARG A 261 17.83 -0.54 1.67
N TYR A 262 19.05 -1.06 1.59
CA TYR A 262 20.24 -0.33 1.96
C TYR A 262 20.65 0.61 0.82
N GLY A 263 20.68 1.90 1.11
CA GLY A 263 21.13 2.95 0.22
C GLY A 263 20.26 3.22 -1.01
N GLY A 264 20.81 4.06 -1.89
CA GLY A 264 20.49 4.15 -3.30
C GLY A 264 21.55 3.45 -4.14
N SER A 265 22.81 3.84 -3.92
CA SER A 265 24.02 3.30 -4.57
C SER A 265 24.99 2.61 -3.60
N GLU A 266 24.79 2.81 -2.30
CA GLU A 266 25.57 2.22 -1.21
C GLU A 266 25.25 0.72 -1.07
N VAL A 267 26.12 0.00 -0.35
CA VAL A 267 25.95 -1.43 -0.05
C VAL A 267 26.24 -1.71 1.41
N ALA A 268 25.58 -2.71 1.98
CA ALA A 268 25.74 -3.04 3.40
C ALA A 268 27.19 -3.47 3.73
N PRO A 269 27.80 -2.95 4.80
CA PRO A 269 29.19 -3.29 5.17
C PRO A 269 29.33 -4.71 5.76
N ILE A 270 28.24 -5.23 6.32
CA ILE A 270 28.10 -6.58 6.89
C ILE A 270 26.73 -7.16 6.50
N ASP A 271 26.47 -8.42 6.88
CA ASP A 271 25.11 -8.96 6.83
C ASP A 271 24.28 -8.28 7.93
N LEU A 272 23.15 -7.71 7.55
CA LEU A 272 22.25 -6.96 8.43
C LEU A 272 20.88 -7.64 8.43
N ALA A 273 20.12 -7.45 9.51
CA ALA A 273 18.72 -7.85 9.57
C ALA A 273 17.86 -6.78 10.25
N VAL A 274 16.64 -6.61 9.74
CA VAL A 274 15.57 -5.85 10.39
C VAL A 274 14.47 -6.84 10.78
N PHE A 275 13.99 -6.72 12.02
CA PHE A 275 12.90 -7.51 12.56
C PHE A 275 11.68 -6.62 12.77
N TYR A 276 10.50 -7.15 12.50
CA TYR A 276 9.21 -6.49 12.70
C TYR A 276 8.30 -7.43 13.47
N ASP A 277 7.54 -6.89 14.40
CA ASP A 277 6.55 -7.61 15.18
C ASP A 277 5.32 -6.72 15.44
N GLU A 278 4.22 -7.35 15.84
CA GLU A 278 2.95 -6.67 16.20
C GLU A 278 2.54 -5.59 15.17
N HIS A 279 2.49 -5.96 13.89
CA HIS A 279 2.12 -5.01 12.84
C HIS A 279 0.60 -4.83 12.77
N GLU A 280 0.17 -3.61 13.08
CA GLU A 280 -1.21 -3.18 13.05
C GLU A 280 -1.38 -2.05 12.03
N LEU A 281 -2.50 -2.07 11.31
CA LEU A 281 -2.89 -1.07 10.33
C LEU A 281 -4.31 -0.59 10.63
N PHE A 282 -4.51 0.71 10.54
CA PHE A 282 -5.78 1.38 10.62
C PHE A 282 -6.02 2.11 9.30
N ALA A 283 -6.99 1.65 8.52
CA ALA A 283 -7.33 2.20 7.21
C ALA A 283 -8.67 2.93 7.26
N ALA A 284 -8.70 4.19 6.84
CA ALA A 284 -9.91 5.01 6.80
C ALA A 284 -10.10 5.68 5.44
N GLY A 285 -11.35 6.06 5.15
CA GLY A 285 -11.73 6.56 3.82
C GLY A 285 -11.50 5.51 2.74
N ILE A 286 -11.79 4.24 3.08
CA ILE A 286 -11.81 3.09 2.19
C ILE A 286 -12.86 3.37 1.10
N PRO A 287 -12.51 3.30 -0.19
CA PRO A 287 -13.46 3.54 -1.27
C PRO A 287 -14.51 2.42 -1.30
N GLU A 288 -15.68 2.72 -1.88
CA GLU A 288 -16.62 1.66 -2.22
C GLU A 288 -15.99 0.78 -3.30
N ILE A 289 -15.73 -0.48 -2.96
CA ILE A 289 -15.09 -1.42 -3.89
C ILE A 289 -16.17 -1.93 -4.85
N PRO A 290 -15.98 -1.75 -6.16
CA PRO A 290 -16.92 -2.26 -7.15
C PRO A 290 -17.20 -3.75 -6.97
N PRO A 291 -18.48 -4.19 -7.04
CA PRO A 291 -18.83 -5.60 -6.83
C PRO A 291 -18.07 -6.60 -7.73
N TYR A 292 -17.66 -6.19 -8.93
CA TYR A 292 -16.92 -7.05 -9.86
C TYR A 292 -15.43 -7.23 -9.52
N GLU A 293 -14.85 -6.39 -8.66
CA GLU A 293 -13.49 -6.61 -8.13
C GLU A 293 -13.47 -7.71 -7.06
N ASN A 294 -14.63 -8.21 -6.62
CA ASN A 294 -14.76 -9.42 -5.79
C ASN A 294 -14.74 -10.73 -6.59
N ASN A 295 -14.37 -10.70 -7.88
CA ASN A 295 -14.34 -11.90 -8.71
C ASN A 295 -13.19 -12.84 -8.27
N PRO A 296 -13.41 -14.16 -8.12
CA PRO A 296 -12.36 -15.12 -7.77
C PRO A 296 -11.18 -15.19 -8.74
N TYR A 297 -11.30 -14.59 -9.93
CA TYR A 297 -10.24 -14.48 -10.93
C TYR A 297 -9.54 -13.10 -10.93
N PHE A 298 -9.78 -12.28 -9.91
CA PHE A 298 -9.04 -11.03 -9.71
C PHE A 298 -7.55 -11.34 -9.57
N GLU A 299 -6.76 -10.77 -10.46
CA GLU A 299 -5.31 -10.80 -10.41
C GLU A 299 -4.79 -9.35 -10.33
N ASP A 300 -3.58 -9.24 -9.80
CA ASP A 300 -2.92 -8.01 -9.41
C ASP A 300 -2.42 -7.08 -10.55
N PRO A 301 -2.97 -5.85 -10.73
CA PRO A 301 -2.63 -4.98 -11.85
C PRO A 301 -1.17 -4.53 -11.92
N ALA A 302 -0.44 -4.51 -10.80
CA ALA A 302 0.95 -4.05 -10.80
C ALA A 302 1.94 -5.12 -11.30
N ASN A 303 1.45 -6.34 -11.60
CA ASN A 303 2.17 -7.32 -12.42
C ASN A 303 1.71 -7.23 -13.88
N LEU A 304 1.87 -6.06 -14.51
CA LEU A 304 1.44 -5.86 -15.91
C LEU A 304 1.99 -6.89 -16.89
N ASP A 305 3.16 -7.46 -16.59
CA ASP A 305 3.83 -8.49 -17.39
C ASP A 305 3.24 -9.90 -17.19
N ASP A 306 2.36 -10.09 -16.20
CA ASP A 306 1.69 -11.37 -15.91
C ASP A 306 0.35 -11.50 -16.65
N TYR A 307 -0.12 -10.44 -17.31
CA TYR A 307 -1.34 -10.48 -18.14
C TYR A 307 -1.04 -10.74 -19.61
N ASP A 308 -1.85 -11.60 -20.23
CA ASP A 308 -1.77 -11.82 -21.68
C ASP A 308 -2.16 -10.56 -22.48
N GLY A 309 -3.00 -9.68 -21.91
CA GLY A 309 -3.31 -8.41 -22.57
C GLY A 309 -4.16 -7.41 -21.78
N ARG A 310 -4.46 -6.30 -22.45
CA ARG A 310 -5.30 -5.22 -21.93
C ARG A 310 -6.16 -4.61 -23.03
N VAL A 311 -7.31 -4.06 -22.65
CA VAL A 311 -8.14 -3.22 -23.53
C VAL A 311 -8.36 -1.86 -22.89
N THR A 312 -8.19 -0.79 -23.68
CA THR A 312 -8.65 0.56 -23.33
C THR A 312 -9.74 0.98 -24.32
N TYR A 313 -10.95 1.18 -23.81
CA TYR A 313 -12.12 1.65 -24.55
C TYR A 313 -12.32 3.15 -24.28
N VAL A 314 -12.13 3.99 -25.30
CA VAL A 314 -12.32 5.45 -25.19
C VAL A 314 -13.62 5.82 -25.89
N ASN A 315 -14.60 6.26 -25.11
CA ASN A 315 -15.91 6.57 -25.65
C ASN A 315 -15.96 7.93 -26.36
N GLY A 316 -16.80 8.02 -27.40
CA GLY A 316 -16.98 9.22 -28.21
C GLY A 316 -17.92 10.27 -27.60
N ASP A 317 -18.57 11.03 -28.48
CA ASP A 317 -19.46 12.14 -28.11
C ASP A 317 -20.83 11.67 -27.59
N GLU A 318 -21.17 10.41 -27.82
CA GLU A 318 -22.47 9.81 -27.50
C GLU A 318 -22.31 8.70 -26.44
N GLU A 319 -23.37 8.45 -25.69
CA GLU A 319 -23.41 7.29 -24.80
C GLU A 319 -23.38 6.01 -25.64
N SER A 320 -22.53 5.05 -25.25
CA SER A 320 -22.37 3.78 -25.95
C SER A 320 -22.56 2.61 -25.00
N THR A 321 -23.26 1.57 -25.47
CA THR A 321 -23.29 0.28 -24.77
C THR A 321 -22.38 -0.67 -25.52
N TYR A 322 -21.55 -1.42 -24.79
CA TYR A 322 -20.60 -2.32 -25.41
C TYR A 322 -20.43 -3.64 -24.66
N ARG A 323 -19.91 -4.64 -25.38
CA ARG A 323 -19.50 -5.95 -24.89
C ARG A 323 -18.12 -6.30 -25.45
N LEU A 324 -17.18 -6.59 -24.56
CA LEU A 324 -15.86 -7.14 -24.89
C LEU A 324 -15.89 -8.65 -24.67
N TYR A 325 -15.33 -9.42 -25.60
CA TYR A 325 -15.26 -10.87 -25.52
C TYR A 325 -13.80 -11.32 -25.41
N ILE A 326 -13.49 -12.09 -24.37
CA ILE A 326 -12.16 -12.63 -24.09
C ILE A 326 -12.21 -14.17 -24.09
N ASP A 327 -11.34 -14.81 -24.88
CA ASP A 327 -11.06 -16.25 -24.76
C ASP A 327 -10.14 -16.49 -23.57
N GLY A 328 -10.73 -16.62 -22.39
CA GLY A 328 -10.02 -16.64 -21.11
C GLY A 328 -10.86 -15.99 -20.02
N PHE A 329 -10.26 -15.06 -19.26
CA PHE A 329 -10.95 -14.32 -18.21
C PHE A 329 -10.55 -12.85 -18.15
N VAL A 330 -11.48 -12.02 -17.69
CA VAL A 330 -11.22 -10.62 -17.35
C VAL A 330 -10.74 -10.58 -15.90
N ALA A 331 -9.48 -10.16 -15.72
CA ALA A 331 -8.81 -10.13 -14.43
C ALA A 331 -9.11 -8.83 -13.67
N HIS A 332 -9.25 -7.72 -14.39
CA HIS A 332 -9.48 -6.41 -13.79
C HIS A 332 -10.29 -5.50 -14.71
N SER A 333 -11.05 -4.57 -14.14
CA SER A 333 -11.75 -3.47 -14.82
C SER A 333 -11.44 -2.14 -14.14
N ASN A 334 -11.74 -1.01 -14.78
CA ASN A 334 -11.28 0.33 -14.38
C ASN A 334 -9.77 0.57 -14.46
N TRP A 335 -9.06 -0.21 -15.27
CA TRP A 335 -7.62 -0.09 -15.41
C TRP A 335 -7.23 0.36 -16.82
N SER A 336 -6.63 1.54 -16.95
CA SER A 336 -5.94 1.97 -18.17
C SER A 336 -4.98 3.12 -17.86
N ASN A 337 -3.79 3.09 -18.44
CA ASN A 337 -2.84 4.21 -18.47
C ASN A 337 -2.20 4.43 -19.86
N VAL A 338 -2.90 4.07 -20.94
CA VAL A 338 -2.39 4.15 -22.31
C VAL A 338 -2.59 5.54 -22.90
N ASP A 339 -1.51 6.14 -23.42
CA ASP A 339 -1.50 7.45 -24.11
C ASP A 339 -2.21 8.60 -23.36
N GLY A 340 -2.15 8.59 -22.03
CA GLY A 340 -2.83 9.59 -21.19
C GLY A 340 -4.32 9.33 -20.94
N HIS A 341 -4.86 8.23 -21.46
CA HIS A 341 -6.21 7.76 -21.13
C HIS A 341 -6.21 7.00 -19.81
N GLN A 342 -6.78 7.64 -18.79
CA GLN A 342 -6.97 7.05 -17.47
C GLN A 342 -8.41 6.56 -17.33
N SER A 343 -8.56 5.25 -17.09
CA SER A 343 -9.88 4.67 -16.84
C SER A 343 -10.47 5.23 -15.56
N LYS A 344 -11.81 5.36 -15.51
CA LYS A 344 -12.54 5.70 -14.29
C LYS A 344 -13.47 4.56 -13.90
N TYR A 345 -13.94 4.59 -12.66
CA TYR A 345 -14.98 3.66 -12.22
C TYR A 345 -16.22 3.78 -13.09
N ASN A 346 -16.61 2.67 -13.72
CA ASN A 346 -17.89 2.55 -14.41
C ASN A 346 -18.79 1.57 -13.65
N GLU A 347 -19.83 2.12 -13.01
CA GLU A 347 -20.82 1.39 -12.20
C GLU A 347 -21.68 0.40 -13.00
N THR A 348 -21.69 0.54 -14.32
CA THR A 348 -22.49 -0.32 -15.22
C THR A 348 -21.74 -1.57 -15.66
N VAL A 349 -20.44 -1.65 -15.40
CA VAL A 349 -19.59 -2.79 -15.79
C VAL A 349 -20.09 -4.06 -15.10
N GLN A 350 -20.34 -5.08 -15.92
CA GLN A 350 -20.67 -6.42 -15.48
C GLN A 350 -19.72 -7.40 -16.16
N ILE A 351 -19.06 -8.25 -15.36
CA ILE A 351 -18.19 -9.30 -15.85
C ILE A 351 -18.93 -10.63 -15.74
N THR A 352 -19.11 -11.33 -16.86
CA THR A 352 -19.63 -12.70 -16.90
C THR A 352 -18.47 -13.65 -17.22
N PRO A 353 -18.11 -14.58 -16.31
CA PRO A 353 -17.08 -15.58 -16.57
C PRO A 353 -17.40 -16.50 -17.77
N ALA A 354 -16.36 -17.04 -18.40
CA ALA A 354 -16.48 -17.89 -19.60
C ALA A 354 -17.30 -19.18 -19.36
N ASP A 355 -17.24 -19.75 -18.16
CA ASP A 355 -18.00 -20.94 -17.77
C ASP A 355 -19.47 -20.63 -17.41
N GLU A 356 -19.80 -19.36 -17.23
CA GLU A 356 -21.17 -18.88 -16.99
C GLU A 356 -21.81 -18.27 -18.24
N SER A 357 -21.02 -17.93 -19.26
CA SER A 357 -21.51 -17.32 -20.50
C SER A 357 -22.00 -18.36 -21.51
N GLU A 358 -23.06 -18.01 -22.26
CA GLU A 358 -23.57 -18.89 -23.32
C GLU A 358 -22.62 -18.99 -24.52
N SER A 359 -21.73 -18.01 -24.69
CA SER A 359 -20.75 -17.96 -25.79
C SER A 359 -19.49 -18.76 -25.49
N GLY A 360 -19.22 -19.10 -24.22
CA GLY A 360 -17.99 -19.74 -23.78
C GLY A 360 -16.80 -18.78 -23.64
N TYR A 361 -17.02 -17.47 -23.81
CA TYR A 361 -16.02 -16.42 -23.62
C TYR A 361 -16.34 -15.61 -22.36
N ALA A 362 -15.33 -15.07 -21.70
CA ALA A 362 -15.58 -14.06 -20.67
C ALA A 362 -16.09 -12.77 -21.32
N ILE A 363 -17.10 -12.15 -20.73
CA ILE A 363 -17.78 -10.97 -21.27
C ILE A 363 -17.67 -9.83 -20.27
N ALA A 364 -17.13 -8.69 -20.70
CA ALA A 364 -17.30 -7.41 -20.01
C ALA A 364 -18.36 -6.58 -20.73
N GLU A 365 -19.49 -6.33 -20.09
CA GLU A 365 -20.57 -5.49 -20.62
C GLU A 365 -20.67 -4.19 -19.82
N ALA A 366 -20.80 -3.05 -20.49
CA ALA A 366 -21.01 -1.77 -19.82
C ALA A 366 -21.71 -0.73 -20.72
N THR A 367 -22.15 0.35 -20.10
CA THR A 367 -22.56 1.59 -20.76
C THR A 367 -21.54 2.69 -20.44
N ALA A 368 -20.85 3.19 -21.46
CA ALA A 368 -19.91 4.30 -21.36
C ALA A 368 -20.61 5.63 -21.63
N LYS A 369 -20.37 6.62 -20.75
CA LYS A 369 -20.85 8.00 -20.94
C LYS A 369 -19.94 8.74 -21.94
N PRO A 370 -20.39 9.84 -22.56
CA PRO A 370 -19.54 10.59 -23.48
C PRO A 370 -18.18 10.97 -22.86
N HIS A 371 -17.10 10.77 -23.61
CA HIS A 371 -15.72 11.07 -23.22
C HIS A 371 -15.20 10.33 -21.98
N THR A 372 -15.79 9.19 -21.61
CA THR A 372 -15.23 8.32 -20.57
C THR A 372 -14.26 7.30 -21.15
N VAL A 373 -13.38 6.81 -20.28
CA VAL A 373 -12.45 5.73 -20.59
C VAL A 373 -12.77 4.58 -19.65
N ASP A 374 -12.99 3.42 -20.24
CA ASP A 374 -13.03 2.16 -19.51
C ASP A 374 -11.81 1.32 -19.92
N GLY A 375 -11.29 0.53 -19.00
CA GLY A 375 -10.14 -0.30 -19.28
C GLY A 375 -10.10 -1.59 -18.48
N TYR A 376 -9.52 -2.61 -19.11
CA TYR A 376 -9.59 -3.99 -18.67
C TYR A 376 -8.24 -4.69 -18.80
N LEU A 377 -7.88 -5.47 -17.79
CA LEU A 377 -6.79 -6.46 -17.86
C LEU A 377 -7.40 -7.84 -18.05
N PHE A 378 -6.78 -8.67 -18.89
CA PHE A 378 -7.27 -10.01 -19.18
C PHE A 378 -6.13 -11.01 -19.35
N ASN A 379 -6.45 -12.27 -19.07
CA ASN A 379 -5.63 -13.43 -19.42
C ASN A 379 -6.37 -14.25 -20.46
N GLY A 380 -5.68 -14.61 -21.54
CA GLY A 380 -6.26 -15.14 -22.77
C GLY A 380 -6.12 -14.19 -23.96
N GLU A 381 -7.07 -14.28 -24.90
CA GLU A 381 -7.05 -13.51 -26.14
C GLU A 381 -8.29 -12.60 -26.24
N PHE A 382 -8.08 -11.34 -26.65
CA PHE A 382 -9.18 -10.46 -27.02
C PHE A 382 -9.76 -10.91 -28.37
N VAL A 383 -11.07 -11.18 -28.42
CA VAL A 383 -11.72 -11.80 -29.58
C VAL A 383 -12.56 -10.81 -30.37
N ALA A 384 -13.40 -10.04 -29.68
CA ALA A 384 -14.40 -9.20 -30.33
C ALA A 384 -14.84 -8.03 -29.45
N LEU A 385 -15.37 -6.99 -30.10
CA LEU A 385 -16.04 -5.85 -29.47
C LEU A 385 -17.36 -5.58 -30.20
N ASP A 386 -18.47 -5.73 -29.50
CA ASP A 386 -19.78 -5.25 -29.94
C ASP A 386 -20.04 -3.90 -29.25
N ALA A 387 -20.20 -2.81 -30.00
CA ALA A 387 -20.44 -1.48 -29.45
C ALA A 387 -21.44 -0.70 -30.31
N ASP A 388 -22.33 0.07 -29.68
CA ASP A 388 -23.24 0.98 -30.37
C ASP A 388 -23.40 2.30 -29.59
N PRO A 389 -22.87 3.43 -30.10
CA PRO A 389 -21.98 3.54 -31.26
C PRO A 389 -20.55 3.01 -30.98
N ASP A 390 -19.76 2.84 -32.04
CA ASP A 390 -18.34 2.49 -31.94
C ASP A 390 -17.55 3.48 -31.05
N PRO A 391 -16.53 3.00 -30.32
CA PRO A 391 -15.66 3.89 -29.55
C PRO A 391 -14.91 4.88 -30.46
N ALA A 392 -14.52 6.02 -29.88
CA ALA A 392 -13.66 6.97 -30.57
C ALA A 392 -12.23 6.42 -30.73
N GLU A 393 -11.73 5.72 -29.72
CA GLU A 393 -10.44 5.02 -29.78
C GLU A 393 -10.54 3.68 -29.06
N LEU A 394 -9.81 2.70 -29.58
CA LEU A 394 -9.66 1.39 -28.96
C LEU A 394 -8.18 1.04 -28.95
N TRP A 395 -7.69 0.60 -27.80
CA TRP A 395 -6.32 0.11 -27.65
C TRP A 395 -6.34 -1.32 -27.16
N ILE A 396 -5.60 -2.20 -27.82
CA ILE A 396 -5.46 -3.60 -27.44
C ILE A 396 -3.99 -3.87 -27.20
N SER A 397 -3.66 -4.35 -26.01
CA SER A 397 -2.29 -4.64 -25.56
C SER A 397 -1.30 -3.47 -25.76
N GLY A 398 -1.81 -2.23 -25.70
CA GLY A 398 -1.03 -1.00 -25.85
C GLY A 398 -0.90 -0.47 -27.28
N ASP A 399 -1.40 -1.19 -28.28
CA ASP A 399 -1.46 -0.72 -29.67
C ASP A 399 -2.83 -0.14 -29.97
N GLN A 400 -2.88 1.06 -30.56
CA GLN A 400 -4.13 1.64 -31.03
C GLN A 400 -4.61 0.86 -32.26
N VAL A 401 -5.86 0.40 -32.23
CA VAL A 401 -6.50 -0.29 -33.34
C VAL A 401 -7.68 0.52 -33.85
N ASP A 402 -8.02 0.32 -35.12
CA ASP A 402 -9.24 0.90 -35.70
C ASP A 402 -10.44 0.05 -35.23
N PRO A 403 -11.39 0.59 -34.45
CA PRO A 403 -12.54 -0.16 -33.96
C PRO A 403 -13.33 -0.84 -35.08
N ALA A 404 -13.42 -0.22 -36.26
CA ALA A 404 -14.14 -0.77 -37.42
C ALA A 404 -13.48 -2.02 -38.03
N THR A 405 -12.26 -2.37 -37.59
CA THR A 405 -11.53 -3.57 -38.03
C THR A 405 -11.65 -4.73 -37.05
N VAL A 406 -12.23 -4.49 -35.87
CA VAL A 406 -12.43 -5.51 -34.84
C VAL A 406 -13.74 -6.27 -35.11
N PRO A 407 -13.76 -7.61 -34.97
CA PRO A 407 -15.00 -8.38 -35.09
C PRO A 407 -16.05 -7.92 -34.08
N SER A 408 -17.30 -7.79 -34.52
CA SER A 408 -18.44 -7.45 -33.65
C SER A 408 -18.94 -8.63 -32.83
N SER A 409 -18.52 -9.85 -33.14
CA SER A 409 -18.85 -11.04 -32.39
C SER A 409 -17.76 -12.10 -32.50
N PRO A 410 -17.66 -13.04 -31.54
CA PRO A 410 -16.73 -14.16 -31.65
C PRO A 410 -16.94 -15.07 -32.87
N GLU A 411 -18.13 -15.05 -33.48
CA GLU A 411 -18.42 -15.83 -34.69
C GLU A 411 -17.84 -15.20 -35.96
N ASP A 412 -17.55 -13.89 -35.91
CA ASP A 412 -17.01 -13.09 -37.01
C ASP A 412 -15.47 -13.00 -36.99
N ALA A 413 -14.83 -13.51 -35.93
CA ALA A 413 -13.40 -13.40 -35.64
C ALA A 413 -12.51 -14.40 -36.41
#